data_AF-A0A535B892-F1
#
_entry.id   AF-A0A535B892-F1
#
_cell.length_a   1.000
_cell.length_b   1.000
_cell.length_c   1.000
_cell.angle_alpha   90.00
_cell.angle_beta   90.00
_cell.angle_gamma   90.00
#
_symmetry.space_group_name_H-M   'P 1'
#
loop_
_entity.id
_entity.type
_entity.pdbx_description
1 polymer ?
#
loop_
_entity_poly.entity_id
_entity_poly.type
_entity_poly.pdbx_seq_one_letter_code
_entity_poly.pdbx_strand_id
1 'polypeptide(L)'
;MAKHTIDLSDECERRLAVLVAEYNARNQTAFALDAWLQLHMREIAIGRDLAASVAALTEQSQRQAEADLNAAAAAEKARLLELVS
;
A
#
# COMPACT_ATOMS: atom_id res chain seq x y z
N MET A 1 -16.50 -21.26 -8.13
CA MET A 1 -15.14 -21.02 -7.65
C MET A 1 -14.51 -22.36 -7.28
N ALA A 2 -13.22 -22.55 -7.56
CA ALA A 2 -12.51 -23.74 -7.11
C ALA A 2 -12.39 -23.70 -5.58
N LYS A 3 -12.65 -24.83 -4.92
CA LYS A 3 -12.47 -24.99 -3.47
C LYS A 3 -11.23 -25.83 -3.24
N HIS A 4 -10.27 -25.26 -2.52
CA HIS A 4 -9.06 -25.96 -2.09
C HIS A 4 -9.16 -26.20 -0.59
N THR A 5 -8.83 -27.42 -0.15
CA THR A 5 -8.74 -27.80 1.27
C THR A 5 -7.28 -28.03 1.60
N ILE A 6 -6.83 -27.49 2.74
CA ILE A 6 -5.47 -27.66 3.24
C ILE A 6 -5.58 -28.06 4.70
N ASP A 7 -4.92 -29.13 5.08
CA ASP A 7 -4.80 -29.55 6.47
C ASP A 7 -3.62 -28.82 7.12
N LEU A 8 -3.87 -28.19 8.26
CA LEU A 8 -2.83 -27.56 9.07
C LEU A 8 -2.44 -28.51 10.20
N SER A 9 -1.15 -28.65 10.45
CA SER A 9 -0.70 -29.30 11.68
C SER A 9 -0.96 -28.39 12.87
N ASP A 10 -1.12 -28.97 14.07
CA ASP A 10 -1.32 -28.22 15.31
C ASP A 10 -0.23 -27.15 15.52
N GLU A 11 1.02 -27.47 15.18
CA GLU A 11 2.14 -26.52 15.28
C GLU A 11 1.99 -25.35 14.29
N CYS A 12 1.52 -25.63 13.07
CA CYS A 12 1.24 -24.58 12.09
C CYS A 12 0.11 -23.68 12.57
N GLU A 13 -0.98 -24.26 13.07
CA GLU A 13 -2.12 -23.52 13.62
C GLU A 13 -1.70 -22.61 14.79
N ARG A 14 -0.90 -23.13 15.73
CA ARG A 14 -0.36 -22.33 16.85
C ARG A 14 0.45 -21.14 16.38
N ARG A 15 1.33 -21.33 15.39
CA ARG A 15 2.15 -20.23 14.85
C ARG A 15 1.30 -19.19 14.13
N LEU A 16 0.31 -19.63 13.35
CA LEU A 16 -0.59 -18.72 12.66
C LEU A 16 -1.47 -17.93 13.64
N ALA A 17 -1.92 -18.56 14.73
CA ALA A 17 -2.71 -17.87 15.75
C ALA A 17 -1.97 -16.67 16.37
N VAL A 18 -0.65 -16.76 16.55
CA VAL A 18 0.19 -15.62 17.00
C VAL A 18 0.16 -14.50 15.97
N LEU A 19 0.32 -14.81 14.68
CA LEU A 19 0.28 -13.81 13.61
C LEU A 19 -1.09 -13.13 13.50
N VAL A 20 -2.18 -13.89 13.64
CA VAL A 20 -3.55 -13.36 13.66
C VAL A 20 -3.73 -12.42 14.84
N ALA A 21 -3.25 -12.78 16.04
CA ALA A 21 -3.34 -11.94 17.21
C ALA A 21 -2.56 -10.62 17.04
N GLU A 22 -1.35 -10.68 16.50
CA GLU A 22 -0.56 -9.47 16.17
C GLU A 22 -1.27 -8.59 15.13
N TYR A 23 -1.80 -9.19 14.08
CA TYR A 23 -2.54 -8.47 13.04
C TYR A 23 -3.78 -7.79 13.63
N ASN A 24 -4.55 -8.52 14.43
CA ASN A 24 -5.76 -8.02 15.08
C ASN A 24 -5.43 -6.84 16.01
N ALA A 25 -4.37 -6.94 16.80
CA ALA A 25 -3.92 -5.87 17.69
C ALA A 25 -3.48 -4.62 16.90
N ARG A 26 -2.72 -4.79 15.81
CA ARG A 26 -2.25 -3.66 14.98
C ARG A 26 -3.38 -2.95 14.23
N ASN A 27 -4.36 -3.70 13.75
CA ASN A 27 -5.44 -3.17 12.90
C ASN A 27 -6.74 -2.90 13.67
N GLN A 28 -6.76 -3.10 15.00
CA GLN A 28 -7.97 -3.00 15.84
C GLN A 28 -9.13 -3.85 15.31
N THR A 29 -8.81 -5.07 14.88
CA THR A 29 -9.77 -6.05 14.33
C THR A 29 -9.86 -7.29 15.22
N ALA A 30 -10.81 -8.18 14.93
CA ALA A 30 -11.02 -9.43 15.66
C ALA A 30 -11.27 -10.58 14.68
N PHE A 31 -10.37 -10.78 13.73
CA PHE A 31 -10.48 -11.90 12.79
C PHE A 31 -10.21 -13.24 13.48
N ALA A 32 -11.02 -14.23 13.15
CA ALA A 32 -10.67 -15.64 13.33
C ALA A 32 -9.61 -16.06 12.30
N LEU A 33 -8.91 -17.17 12.57
CA LEU A 33 -7.81 -17.65 11.73
C LEU A 33 -8.24 -17.91 10.29
N ASP A 34 -9.41 -18.51 10.06
CA ASP A 34 -9.95 -18.80 8.74
C ASP A 34 -10.25 -17.53 7.93
N ALA A 35 -10.89 -16.54 8.58
CA ALA A 35 -11.19 -15.24 7.98
C ALA A 35 -9.89 -14.48 7.64
N TRP A 36 -8.90 -14.53 8.53
CA TRP A 36 -7.60 -13.95 8.31
C TRP A 36 -6.84 -14.61 7.16
N LEU A 37 -6.85 -15.96 7.07
CA LEU A 37 -6.24 -16.69 5.95
C LEU A 37 -6.89 -16.34 4.62
N GLN A 38 -8.22 -16.24 4.57
CA GLN A 38 -8.91 -15.82 3.35
C GLN A 38 -8.53 -14.41 2.92
N LEU A 39 -8.43 -13.48 3.88
CA LEU A 39 -7.97 -12.12 3.62
C LEU A 39 -6.53 -12.12 3.08
N HIS A 40 -5.61 -12.79 3.76
CA HIS A 40 -4.21 -12.85 3.35
C HIS A 40 -4.02 -13.49 1.98
N MET A 41 -4.80 -14.51 1.61
CA MET A 41 -4.73 -15.07 0.26
C MET A 41 -5.17 -14.07 -0.81
N ARG A 42 -6.18 -13.22 -0.52
CA ARG A 42 -6.58 -12.13 -1.41
C ARG A 42 -5.50 -11.06 -1.50
N GLU A 43 -4.89 -10.69 -0.37
CA GLU A 43 -3.78 -9.74 -0.32
C GLU A 43 -2.57 -10.22 -1.13
N ILE A 44 -2.21 -11.51 -1.03
CA ILE A 44 -1.15 -12.11 -1.84
C ILE A 44 -1.49 -12.06 -3.33
N ALA A 45 -2.74 -12.37 -3.69
CA ALA A 45 -3.18 -12.36 -5.09
C ALA A 45 -3.09 -10.96 -5.72
N ILE A 46 -3.33 -9.90 -4.95
CA ILE A 46 -3.24 -8.51 -5.45
C ILE A 46 -1.89 -7.85 -5.19
N GLY A 47 -1.01 -8.46 -4.40
CA GLY A 47 0.19 -7.79 -3.86
C GLY A 47 1.14 -7.29 -4.95
N ARG A 48 1.30 -8.04 -6.04
CA ARG A 48 2.14 -7.63 -7.18
C ARG A 48 1.57 -6.40 -7.89
N ASP A 49 0.27 -6.41 -8.17
CA ASP A 49 -0.40 -5.32 -8.88
C ASP A 49 -0.49 -4.07 -8.01
N LEU A 50 -0.71 -4.25 -6.71
CA LEU A 50 -0.67 -3.17 -5.73
C LEU A 50 0.73 -2.54 -5.68
N ALA A 51 1.80 -3.32 -5.60
CA ALA A 51 3.17 -2.81 -5.59
C ALA A 51 3.52 -2.02 -6.87
N ALA A 52 3.10 -2.52 -8.04
CA ALA A 52 3.27 -1.83 -9.30
C ALA A 52 2.48 -0.50 -9.34
N SER A 53 1.26 -0.51 -8.81
CA SER A 53 0.40 0.68 -8.77
C SER A 53 0.96 1.75 -7.82
N VAL A 54 1.46 1.33 -6.65
CA VAL A 54 2.14 2.23 -5.70
C VAL A 54 3.37 2.88 -6.33
N ALA A 55 4.20 2.09 -7.03
CA ALA A 55 5.37 2.62 -7.72
C ALA A 55 5.00 3.66 -8.80
N ALA A 56 3.98 3.37 -9.61
CA ALA A 56 3.49 4.30 -10.64
C ALA A 56 2.94 5.59 -10.03
N LEU A 57 2.20 5.50 -8.92
CA LEU A 57 1.67 6.67 -8.20
C LEU A 57 2.80 7.51 -7.59
N THR A 58 3.83 6.88 -7.04
CA THR A 58 5.01 7.58 -6.52
C THR A 58 5.72 8.35 -7.65
N GLU A 59 5.95 7.70 -8.79
CA GLU A 59 6.60 8.35 -9.94
C GLU A 59 5.75 9.52 -10.48
N GLN A 60 4.44 9.34 -10.60
CA GLN A 60 3.53 10.41 -11.03
C GLN A 60 3.56 11.60 -10.07
N SER A 61 3.53 11.35 -8.76
CA SER A 61 3.58 12.38 -7.73
C SER A 61 4.88 13.20 -7.80
N GLN A 62 6.02 12.52 -8.00
CA GLN A 62 7.31 13.19 -8.15
C GLN A 62 7.34 14.11 -9.38
N ARG A 63 6.88 13.62 -10.54
CA ARG A 63 6.81 14.44 -11.76
C ARG A 63 5.88 15.64 -11.60
N GLN A 64 4.75 15.47 -10.93
CA GLN A 64 3.82 16.57 -10.69
C GLN A 64 4.44 17.61 -9.77
N ALA A 65 5.08 17.19 -8.67
CA ALA A 65 5.74 18.09 -7.75
C ALA A 65 6.87 18.88 -8.44
N GLU A 66 7.67 18.24 -9.30
CA GLU A 66 8.70 18.91 -10.10
C GLU A 66 8.10 19.94 -11.08
N ALA A 67 7.00 19.59 -11.75
CA ALA A 67 6.31 20.50 -12.65
C ALA A 67 5.76 21.73 -11.90
N ASP A 68 5.16 21.51 -10.73
CA ASP A 68 4.60 22.58 -9.89
C ASP A 68 5.70 23.52 -9.37
N LEU A 69 6.84 22.97 -8.94
CA LEU A 69 8.00 23.77 -8.52
C LEU A 69 8.56 24.61 -9.67
N ASN A 70 8.69 24.01 -10.85
CA ASN A 70 9.17 24.73 -12.04
C ASN A 70 8.21 25.84 -12.46
N ALA A 71 6.90 25.60 -12.41
CA ALA A 71 5.88 26.61 -12.69
C ALA A 71 5.92 27.75 -11.67
N ALA A 72 6.04 27.43 -10.38
CA ALA A 72 6.17 28.44 -9.32
C ALA A 72 7.45 29.27 -9.48
N ALA A 73 8.59 28.64 -9.80
CA ALA A 73 9.85 29.34 -10.07
C ALA A 73 9.75 30.23 -11.30
N ALA A 74 9.07 29.79 -12.37
CA ALA A 74 8.85 30.60 -13.56
C ALA A 74 7.93 31.80 -13.29
N ALA A 75 6.86 31.59 -12.52
CA ALA A 75 5.95 32.67 -12.10
C ALA A 75 6.67 33.70 -11.22
N GLU A 76 7.48 33.25 -10.26
CA GLU A 76 8.26 34.14 -9.41
C GLU A 76 9.34 34.89 -10.20
N LYS A 77 10.00 34.22 -11.15
CA LYS A 77 10.94 34.87 -12.06
C LYS A 77 10.25 35.95 -12.90
N ALA A 78 9.06 35.69 -13.43
CA ALA A 78 8.28 36.68 -14.18
C ALA A 78 7.96 37.90 -13.31
N ARG A 79 7.46 37.66 -12.09
CA ARG A 79 7.18 38.71 -11.09
C ARG A 79 8.41 39.55 -10.76
N LEU A 80 9.57 38.91 -10.60
CA LEU A 80 10.84 39.61 -10.32
C LEU A 80 11.34 40.42 -11.52
N LEU A 81 11.12 39.95 -12.75
CA LEU A 81 11.48 40.71 -13.96
C LEU A 81 10.61 41.96 -14.13
N GLU A 82 9.31 41.88 -13.84
CA GLU A 82 8.40 43.02 -13.87
C GLU A 82 8.78 44.13 -12.88
N LEU A 83 9.44 43.78 -11.78
CA LEU A 83 9.90 44.75 -10.76
C LEU A 83 11.14 45.54 -11.17
N VAL A 84 11.91 45.04 -12.15
CA VAL A 84 13.15 45.67 -12.61
C VAL A 84 13.06 46.26 -14.03
N SER A 85 11.88 46.16 -14.65
CA SER A 85 11.52 46.77 -15.94
C SER A 85 10.72 48.05 -15.75
#